data_AF-A0A7W0GUB8-F1
#
_entry.id   AF-A0A7W0GUB8-F1
#
_cell.length_a   1.000
_cell.length_b   1.000
_cell.length_c   1.000
_cell.angle_alpha   90.00
_cell.angle_beta   90.00
_cell.angle_gamma   90.00
#
_symmetry.space_group_name_H-M   'P 1'
#
loop_
_entity.id
_entity.type
_entity.pdbx_description
1 polymer ?
#
loop_
_entity_poly.entity_id
_entity_poly.type
_entity_poly.pdbx_seq_one_letter_code
_entity_poly.pdbx_strand_id
1 'polypeptide(L)'
;MVIINETMARRFWRGENPLGKRFKYGGEESDAPWRTIVGVVGDMRRTGYDAPVRHETFFPPAMEPGPRMTLVVRTAGDPLSLAGAVRAEVRGIDAEQPVYEIQSMDQLLSTMVAQRRFSMTLLGSLAGLALLLGLVGVYGVTSYLVTQRTREVGLRLALGAEPGQLVRMVVRQGMSVAAVGIGIGLLGALAVARLMAGLLSGVGPTDIATLVTVTALLALATLLANYVPARRAARVDPLVALRSE
;
A
#
# COMPACT_ATOMS: atom_id res chain seq x y z
N MET A 1 26.33 5.89 -32.49
CA MET A 1 25.44 6.96 -31.97
C MET A 1 24.53 6.35 -30.91
N VAL A 2 24.21 7.08 -29.86
CA VAL A 2 23.40 6.59 -28.74
C VAL A 2 22.60 7.73 -28.13
N ILE A 3 21.40 7.42 -27.65
CA ILE A 3 20.56 8.34 -26.87
C ILE A 3 20.61 7.89 -25.42
N ILE A 4 20.68 8.82 -24.47
CA ILE A 4 20.74 8.51 -23.04
C ILE A 4 19.54 9.09 -22.31
N ASN A 5 19.20 8.55 -21.14
CA ASN A 5 18.21 9.20 -20.28
C ASN A 5 18.79 10.36 -19.46
N GLU A 6 17.91 11.24 -18.96
CA GLU A 6 18.33 12.37 -18.13
C GLU A 6 19.10 11.96 -16.86
N THR A 7 18.75 10.84 -16.23
CA THR A 7 19.47 10.34 -15.06
C THR A 7 20.93 10.03 -15.38
N MET A 8 21.22 9.44 -16.54
CA MET A 8 22.60 9.22 -16.98
C MET A 8 23.30 10.55 -17.28
N ALA A 9 22.64 11.48 -17.97
CA ALA A 9 23.19 12.80 -18.24
C ALA A 9 23.58 13.55 -16.96
N ARG A 10 22.66 13.62 -15.98
CA ARG A 10 22.91 14.27 -14.67
C ARG A 10 23.97 13.57 -13.83
N ARG A 11 24.17 12.27 -14.00
CA ARG A 11 25.13 11.51 -13.20
C ARG A 11 26.56 11.68 -13.71
N PHE A 12 26.76 11.63 -15.02
CA PHE A 12 28.10 11.62 -15.63
C PHE A 12 28.54 12.96 -16.22
N TRP A 13 27.60 13.85 -16.58
CA TRP A 13 27.88 15.18 -17.17
C TRP A 13 27.17 16.29 -16.39
N ARG A 14 27.50 16.39 -15.10
CA ARG A 14 26.93 17.39 -14.19
C ARG A 14 27.23 18.81 -14.66
N GLY A 15 26.19 19.56 -15.03
CA GLY A 15 26.33 20.97 -15.44
C GLY A 15 26.90 21.16 -16.85
N GLU A 16 27.09 20.09 -17.62
CA GLU A 16 27.63 20.13 -18.98
C GLU A 16 26.64 19.57 -19.99
N ASN A 17 26.73 20.03 -21.24
CA ASN A 17 25.93 19.46 -22.32
C ASN A 17 26.50 18.07 -22.71
N PRO A 18 25.73 16.97 -22.57
CA PRO A 18 26.19 15.62 -22.92
C PRO A 18 26.22 15.36 -24.44
N LEU A 19 25.58 16.20 -25.25
CA LEU A 19 25.50 16.01 -26.70
C LEU A 19 26.89 16.12 -27.35
N GLY A 20 27.20 15.20 -28.27
CA GLY A 20 28.48 15.12 -28.96
C GLY A 20 29.60 14.45 -28.16
N LYS A 21 29.41 14.21 -26.86
CA LYS A 21 30.37 13.48 -26.03
C LYS A 21 30.34 11.99 -26.33
N ARG A 22 31.42 11.28 -25.96
CA ARG A 22 31.57 9.85 -26.23
C ARG A 22 31.78 9.07 -24.94
N PHE A 23 31.26 7.85 -24.90
CA PHE A 23 31.57 6.86 -23.87
C PHE A 23 31.75 5.48 -24.51
N LYS A 24 32.35 4.55 -23.77
CA LYS A 24 32.41 3.12 -24.14
C LYS A 24 31.97 2.27 -22.95
N TYR A 25 31.53 1.04 -23.21
CA TYR A 25 31.21 0.09 -22.15
C TYR A 25 32.50 -0.59 -21.66
N GLY A 26 32.59 -0.90 -20.36
CA GLY A 26 33.79 -1.51 -19.77
C GLY A 26 34.81 -0.49 -19.28
N GLY A 27 35.95 -1.00 -18.79
CA GLY A 27 37.07 -0.19 -18.30
C GLY A 27 37.89 0.47 -19.40
N GLU A 28 38.95 1.18 -19.01
CA GLU A 28 39.84 1.89 -19.93
C GLU A 28 40.52 0.96 -20.95
N GLU A 29 40.82 -0.28 -20.55
CA GLU A 29 41.41 -1.33 -21.39
C GLU A 29 40.38 -2.08 -22.25
N SER A 30 39.08 -1.76 -22.15
CA SER A 30 38.07 -2.45 -22.95
C SER A 30 38.13 -2.05 -24.43
N ASP A 31 38.13 -3.05 -25.31
CA ASP A 31 38.03 -2.90 -26.78
C ASP A 31 36.64 -2.48 -27.27
N ALA A 32 35.72 -2.14 -26.35
CA ALA A 32 34.38 -1.73 -26.73
C ALA A 32 34.41 -0.45 -27.59
N PRO A 33 33.57 -0.39 -28.63
CA PRO A 33 33.55 0.76 -29.53
C PRO A 33 33.06 2.01 -28.81
N TRP A 34 33.70 3.14 -29.10
CA TRP A 34 33.24 4.45 -28.63
C TRP A 34 31.87 4.80 -29.24
N ARG A 35 30.96 5.25 -28.39
CA ARG A 35 29.60 5.66 -28.75
C ARG A 35 29.42 7.15 -28.51
N THR A 36 29.04 7.90 -29.54
CA THR A 36 28.71 9.33 -29.44
C THR A 36 27.25 9.54 -29.04
N ILE A 37 27.03 10.39 -28.04
CA ILE A 37 25.70 10.79 -27.55
C ILE A 37 25.09 11.78 -28.54
N VAL A 38 23.92 11.45 -29.08
CA VAL A 38 23.21 12.26 -30.08
C VAL A 38 21.86 12.79 -29.58
N GLY A 39 21.43 12.37 -28.39
CA GLY A 39 20.16 12.82 -27.82
C GLY A 39 20.04 12.48 -26.34
N VAL A 40 19.15 13.19 -25.66
CA VAL A 40 18.73 12.92 -24.28
C VAL A 40 17.22 12.79 -24.26
N VAL A 41 16.71 11.75 -23.60
CA VAL A 41 15.28 11.50 -23.41
C VAL A 41 14.90 11.54 -21.93
N GLY A 42 13.63 11.84 -21.66
CA GLY A 42 13.08 11.82 -20.30
C GLY A 42 13.24 10.45 -19.63
N ASP A 43 13.31 10.47 -18.30
CA ASP A 43 13.47 9.27 -17.50
C ASP A 43 12.22 8.35 -17.58
N MET A 44 12.45 7.06 -17.83
CA MET A 44 11.42 6.03 -17.83
C MET A 44 11.56 5.10 -16.63
N ARG A 45 10.46 4.86 -15.91
CA ARG A 45 10.42 3.95 -14.75
C ARG A 45 10.18 2.51 -15.19
N ARG A 46 11.14 1.95 -15.94
CA ARG A 46 11.01 0.62 -16.54
C ARG A 46 11.02 -0.53 -15.53
N THR A 47 11.66 -0.35 -14.38
CA THR A 47 11.76 -1.36 -13.30
C THR A 47 10.75 -1.15 -12.17
N GLY A 48 9.69 -0.39 -12.41
CA GLY A 48 8.66 -0.06 -11.41
C GLY A 48 8.89 1.27 -10.68
N TYR A 49 7.92 1.65 -9.84
CA TYR A 49 7.91 2.94 -9.15
C TYR A 49 8.81 2.99 -7.92
N ASP A 50 9.14 1.83 -7.34
CA ASP A 50 9.89 1.75 -6.07
C ASP A 50 11.41 1.63 -6.27
N ALA A 51 11.87 1.45 -7.52
CA ALA A 51 13.28 1.41 -7.86
C ALA A 51 13.78 2.77 -8.34
N PRO A 52 15.03 3.17 -8.02
CA PRO A 52 15.62 4.36 -8.61
C PRO A 52 15.70 4.19 -10.13
N VAL A 53 15.41 5.28 -10.86
CA VAL A 53 15.61 5.31 -12.31
C VAL A 53 17.07 4.97 -12.58
N ARG A 54 17.29 3.94 -13.39
CA ARG A 54 18.65 3.52 -13.77
C ARG A 54 19.15 4.36 -14.94
N HIS A 55 20.46 4.45 -15.11
CA HIS A 55 21.02 4.89 -16.37
C HIS A 55 20.54 3.97 -17.50
N GLU A 56 19.96 4.54 -18.54
CA GLU A 56 19.45 3.81 -19.70
C GLU A 56 20.03 4.41 -20.98
N THR A 57 20.37 3.54 -21.92
CA THR A 57 20.89 3.88 -23.24
C THR A 57 19.97 3.31 -24.29
N PHE A 58 19.70 4.08 -25.33
CA PHE A 58 18.85 3.71 -26.46
C PHE A 58 19.69 3.74 -27.73
N PHE A 59 19.65 2.65 -28.47
CA PHE A 59 20.39 2.47 -29.71
C PHE A 59 19.45 1.96 -30.80
N PRO A 60 19.73 2.29 -32.07
CA PRO A 60 19.02 1.70 -33.19
C PRO A 60 19.15 0.16 -33.15
N PRO A 61 18.05 -0.59 -33.33
CA PRO A 61 18.07 -2.06 -33.28
C PRO A 61 19.07 -2.69 -34.26
N ALA A 62 19.31 -2.05 -35.40
CA ALA A 62 20.27 -2.51 -36.41
C ALA A 62 21.74 -2.48 -35.94
N MET A 63 22.06 -1.73 -34.86
CA MET A 63 23.43 -1.61 -34.36
C MET A 63 23.77 -2.67 -33.29
N GLU A 64 22.79 -3.16 -32.55
CA GLU A 64 22.93 -4.19 -31.53
C GLU A 64 21.71 -5.13 -31.61
N PRO A 65 21.71 -6.08 -32.55
CA PRO A 65 20.65 -7.07 -32.64
C PRO A 65 20.70 -7.96 -31.39
N GLY A 66 19.70 -7.81 -30.53
CA GLY A 66 19.51 -8.65 -29.36
C GLY A 66 18.82 -9.97 -29.73
N PRO A 67 19.00 -11.04 -28.93
CA PRO A 67 18.32 -12.32 -29.16
C PRO A 67 16.79 -12.24 -28.93
N ARG A 68 16.30 -11.12 -28.41
CA ARG A 68 14.88 -10.84 -28.18
C ARG A 68 14.55 -9.46 -28.71
N MET A 69 13.45 -9.35 -29.45
CA MET A 69 12.91 -8.10 -29.97
C MET A 69 11.47 -7.93 -29.46
N THR A 70 11.15 -6.74 -28.96
CA THR A 70 9.79 -6.36 -28.61
C THR A 70 9.31 -5.31 -29.59
N LEU A 71 8.23 -5.60 -30.30
CA LEU A 71 7.58 -4.65 -31.19
C LEU A 71 6.48 -3.90 -30.42
N VAL A 72 6.58 -2.57 -30.39
CA VAL A 72 5.56 -1.72 -29.78
C VAL A 72 4.79 -1.00 -30.88
N VAL A 73 3.48 -1.24 -30.94
CA VAL A 73 2.59 -0.64 -31.94
C VAL A 73 1.66 0.35 -31.25
N ARG A 74 1.59 1.58 -31.78
CA ARG A 74 0.63 2.59 -31.34
C ARG A 74 -0.53 2.64 -32.33
N THR A 75 -1.75 2.52 -31.82
CA THR A 75 -2.98 2.62 -32.61
C THR A 75 -4.00 3.52 -31.91
N ALA A 76 -4.96 4.06 -32.67
CA ALA A 76 -6.04 4.90 -32.16
C ALA A 76 -7.31 4.11 -31.76
N GLY A 77 -7.43 2.85 -32.17
CA GLY A 77 -8.56 1.96 -31.86
C GLY A 77 -8.24 0.92 -30.79
N ASP A 78 -9.02 -0.16 -30.73
CA ASP A 78 -8.73 -1.32 -29.87
C ASP A 78 -7.34 -1.90 -30.20
N PRO A 79 -6.37 -1.86 -29.27
CA PRO A 79 -5.01 -2.35 -29.49
C PRO A 79 -4.94 -3.83 -29.90
N LEU A 80 -5.86 -4.65 -29.40
CA LEU A 80 -5.84 -6.09 -29.65
C LEU A 80 -6.46 -6.47 -31.00
N SER A 81 -7.22 -5.57 -31.64
CA SER A 81 -7.77 -5.83 -32.97
C SER A 81 -6.69 -5.91 -34.06
N LEU A 82 -5.56 -5.21 -33.89
CA LEU A 82 -4.40 -5.28 -34.78
C LEU A 82 -3.49 -6.49 -34.55
N ALA A 83 -3.67 -7.23 -33.45
CA ALA A 83 -2.81 -8.37 -33.10
C ALA A 83 -2.73 -9.43 -34.20
N GLY A 84 -3.88 -9.73 -34.83
CA GLY A 84 -3.96 -10.71 -35.92
C GLY A 84 -3.19 -10.25 -37.17
N ALA A 85 -3.37 -8.99 -37.56
CA ALA A 85 -2.70 -8.39 -38.72
C ALA A 85 -1.18 -8.33 -38.52
N VAL A 86 -0.72 -7.85 -37.36
CA VAL A 86 0.72 -7.81 -37.03
C VAL A 86 1.34 -9.20 -37.05
N ARG A 87 0.66 -10.21 -36.48
CA ARG A 87 1.16 -11.60 -36.51
C ARG A 87 1.22 -12.19 -37.92
N ALA A 88 0.29 -11.81 -38.79
CA ALA A 88 0.30 -12.25 -40.19
C ALA A 88 1.49 -11.66 -40.95
N GLU A 89 1.76 -10.36 -40.78
CA GLU A 89 2.91 -9.68 -41.39
C GLU A 89 4.25 -10.27 -40.92
N VAL A 90 4.41 -10.51 -39.61
CA VAL A 90 5.64 -11.13 -39.09
C VAL A 90 5.85 -12.52 -39.69
N ARG A 91 4.80 -13.34 -39.78
CA ARG A 91 4.87 -14.66 -40.43
C ARG A 91 5.15 -14.58 -41.93
N GLY A 92 4.73 -13.52 -42.61
CA GLY A 92 5.03 -13.30 -44.01
C GLY A 92 6.51 -12.99 -44.27
N ILE A 93 7.18 -12.37 -43.30
CA ILE A 93 8.63 -12.09 -43.33
C ILE A 93 9.41 -13.35 -42.93
N ASP A 94 9.03 -13.98 -41.81
CA ASP A 94 9.67 -15.17 -41.28
C ASP A 94 8.62 -16.10 -40.63
N ALA A 95 8.38 -17.24 -41.27
CA ALA A 95 7.37 -18.20 -40.84
C ALA A 95 7.77 -18.97 -39.56
N GLU A 96 9.06 -19.06 -39.25
CA GLU A 96 9.56 -19.76 -38.07
C GLU A 96 9.64 -18.85 -36.84
N GLN A 97 9.45 -17.53 -37.01
CA GLN A 97 9.53 -16.56 -35.93
C GLN A 97 8.30 -16.64 -35.01
N PRO A 98 8.45 -17.06 -33.72
CA PRO A 98 7.33 -17.08 -32.80
C PRO A 98 6.95 -15.65 -32.36
N VAL A 99 5.67 -15.31 -32.52
CA VAL A 99 5.06 -14.10 -31.92
C VAL A 99 4.28 -14.50 -30.68
N TYR A 100 4.88 -14.29 -29.53
CA TYR A 100 4.33 -14.58 -28.21
C TYR A 100 4.08 -13.30 -27.40
N GLU A 101 3.37 -13.42 -26.27
CA GLU A 101 3.12 -12.29 -25.34
C GLU A 101 2.47 -11.04 -25.98
N ILE A 102 1.50 -11.23 -26.89
CA ILE A 102 0.71 -10.10 -27.37
C ILE A 102 -0.21 -9.62 -26.25
N GLN A 103 0.05 -8.40 -25.77
CA GLN A 103 -0.71 -7.76 -24.71
C GLN A 103 -0.89 -6.28 -25.01
N SER A 104 -2.00 -5.70 -24.56
CA SER A 104 -2.17 -4.25 -24.55
C SER A 104 -1.31 -3.59 -23.48
N MET A 105 -1.02 -2.30 -23.62
CA MET A 105 -0.32 -1.54 -22.57
C MET A 105 -1.08 -1.59 -21.24
N ASP A 106 -2.42 -1.62 -21.26
CA ASP A 106 -3.24 -1.74 -20.05
C ASP A 106 -3.07 -3.11 -19.37
N GLN A 107 -3.03 -4.20 -20.14
CA GLN A 107 -2.77 -5.54 -19.61
C GLN A 107 -1.37 -5.63 -19.00
N LEU A 108 -0.36 -5.07 -19.67
CA LEU A 108 1.01 -5.04 -19.17
C LEU A 108 1.09 -4.26 -17.84
N LEU A 109 0.49 -3.07 -17.78
CA LEU A 109 0.41 -2.28 -16.56
C LEU A 109 -0.37 -3.00 -15.44
N SER A 110 -1.47 -3.67 -15.79
CA SER A 110 -2.26 -4.44 -14.81
C SER A 110 -1.45 -5.57 -14.18
N THR A 111 -0.62 -6.26 -14.97
CA THR A 111 0.25 -7.34 -14.51
C THR A 111 1.36 -6.82 -13.61
N MET A 112 1.94 -5.66 -13.94
CA MET A 112 2.95 -5.00 -13.10
C MET A 112 2.40 -4.60 -11.72
N VAL A 113 1.11 -4.27 -11.63
CA VAL A 113 0.47 -3.87 -10.37
C VAL A 113 -0.22 -5.05 -9.66
N ALA A 114 -0.45 -6.17 -10.34
CA ALA A 114 -1.21 -7.32 -9.82
C ALA A 114 -0.62 -7.89 -8.54
N GLN A 115 0.70 -8.10 -8.48
CA GLN A 115 1.38 -8.62 -7.30
C GLN A 115 1.21 -7.68 -6.10
N ARG A 116 1.37 -6.36 -6.32
CA ARG A 116 1.17 -5.34 -5.28
C ARG A 116 -0.27 -5.32 -4.78
N ARG A 117 -1.24 -5.40 -5.70
CA ARG A 117 -2.67 -5.43 -5.36
C ARG A 117 -3.01 -6.66 -4.53
N PHE A 118 -2.48 -7.83 -4.89
CA PHE A 118 -2.66 -9.07 -4.14
C PHE A 118 -2.13 -8.95 -2.71
N SER A 119 -0.88 -8.48 -2.54
CA SER A 119 -0.29 -8.25 -1.22
C SER A 119 -1.08 -7.22 -0.40
N MET A 120 -1.56 -6.14 -1.01
CA MET A 120 -2.41 -5.16 -0.34
C MET A 120 -3.74 -5.76 0.12
N THR A 121 -4.39 -6.56 -0.71
CA THR A 121 -5.66 -7.23 -0.32
C THR A 121 -5.44 -8.26 0.79
N LEU A 122 -4.33 -9.01 0.76
CA LEU A 122 -4.02 -9.99 1.79
C LEU A 122 -3.66 -9.32 3.13
N LEU A 123 -2.78 -8.33 3.12
CA LEU A 123 -2.43 -7.58 4.33
C LEU A 123 -3.64 -6.80 4.87
N GLY A 124 -4.45 -6.22 3.98
CA GLY A 124 -5.69 -5.54 4.34
C GLY A 124 -6.71 -6.47 4.99
N SER A 125 -6.87 -7.70 4.49
CA SER A 125 -7.78 -8.69 5.08
C SER A 125 -7.28 -9.18 6.44
N LEU A 126 -5.98 -9.45 6.59
CA LEU A 126 -5.37 -9.81 7.87
C LEU A 126 -5.48 -8.67 8.90
N ALA A 127 -5.26 -7.42 8.48
CA ALA A 127 -5.46 -6.25 9.33
C ALA A 127 -6.92 -6.11 9.77
N GLY A 128 -7.88 -6.36 8.86
CA GLY A 128 -9.30 -6.40 9.18
C GLY A 128 -9.66 -7.49 10.20
N LEU A 129 -9.08 -8.68 10.07
CA LEU A 129 -9.25 -9.77 11.05
C LEU A 129 -8.65 -9.42 12.41
N ALA A 130 -7.44 -8.87 12.43
CA ALA A 130 -6.79 -8.40 13.66
C ALA A 130 -7.62 -7.33 14.37
N LEU A 131 -8.22 -6.41 13.60
CA LEU A 131 -9.13 -5.39 14.11
C LEU A 131 -10.36 -6.03 14.76
N LEU A 132 -11.02 -6.98 14.08
CA LEU A 132 -12.18 -7.69 14.62
C LEU A 132 -11.84 -8.44 15.91
N LEU A 133 -10.72 -9.14 15.95
CA LEU A 133 -10.24 -9.83 17.15
C LEU A 133 -9.98 -8.84 18.30
N GLY A 134 -9.39 -7.68 18.01
CA GLY A 134 -9.20 -6.61 18.98
C GLY A 134 -10.53 -6.11 19.55
N LEU A 135 -11.54 -5.90 18.71
CA LEU A 135 -12.87 -5.47 19.14
C LEU A 135 -13.56 -6.51 20.02
N VAL A 136 -13.48 -7.79 19.65
CA VAL A 136 -14.01 -8.89 20.45
C VAL A 136 -13.30 -8.96 21.82
N GLY A 137 -11.98 -8.79 21.85
CA GLY A 137 -11.20 -8.75 23.09
C GLY A 137 -11.61 -7.59 24.01
N VAL A 138 -11.74 -6.38 23.46
CA VAL A 138 -12.20 -5.20 24.22
C VAL A 138 -13.62 -5.43 24.75
N TYR A 139 -14.54 -5.95 23.94
CA TYR A 139 -15.89 -6.29 24.38
C TYR A 139 -15.89 -7.36 25.49
N GLY A 140 -15.08 -8.41 25.36
CA GLY A 140 -14.95 -9.47 26.36
C GLY A 140 -14.46 -8.94 27.70
N VAL A 141 -13.36 -8.16 27.70
CA VAL A 141 -12.78 -7.59 28.92
C VAL A 141 -13.72 -6.58 29.56
N THR A 142 -14.36 -5.71 28.77
CA THR A 142 -15.30 -4.69 29.30
C THR A 142 -16.57 -5.33 29.83
N SER A 143 -17.15 -6.31 29.14
CA SER A 143 -18.29 -7.08 29.62
C SER A 143 -17.96 -7.82 30.92
N TYR A 144 -16.77 -8.41 31.03
CA TYR A 144 -16.32 -9.08 32.24
C TYR A 144 -16.19 -8.10 33.42
N LEU A 145 -15.51 -6.97 33.23
CA LEU A 145 -15.33 -5.94 34.25
C LEU A 145 -16.65 -5.33 34.73
N VAL A 146 -17.61 -5.10 33.82
CA VAL A 146 -18.95 -4.61 34.18
C VAL A 146 -19.71 -5.67 35.00
N THR A 147 -19.63 -6.94 34.60
CA THR A 147 -20.28 -8.06 35.31
C THR A 147 -19.69 -8.27 36.71
N GLN A 148 -18.39 -8.04 36.89
CA GLN A 148 -17.75 -8.11 38.21
C GLN A 148 -18.16 -6.93 39.11
N ARG A 149 -18.40 -5.74 38.52
CA ARG A 149 -18.83 -4.53 39.24
C ARG A 149 -20.35 -4.42 39.45
N THR A 150 -21.15 -5.33 38.91
CA THR A 150 -22.62 -5.30 39.04
C THR A 150 -23.10 -5.30 40.49
N ARG A 151 -22.33 -5.86 41.43
CA ARG A 151 -22.67 -5.89 42.87
C ARG A 151 -22.59 -4.51 43.52
N GLU A 152 -21.53 -3.73 43.25
CA GLU A 152 -21.40 -2.34 43.73
C GLU A 152 -22.36 -1.39 43.01
N VAL A 153 -22.59 -1.65 41.72
CA VAL A 153 -23.52 -0.92 40.86
C VAL A 153 -24.96 -1.09 41.34
N GLY A 154 -25.37 -2.33 41.65
CA GLY A 154 -26.70 -2.63 42.21
C GLY A 154 -26.92 -1.97 43.57
N LEU A 155 -25.87 -1.92 44.42
CA LEU A 155 -25.94 -1.24 45.71
C LEU A 155 -26.11 0.29 45.57
N ARG A 156 -25.40 0.93 44.64
CA ARG A 156 -25.56 2.38 44.36
C ARG A 156 -26.91 2.72 43.75
N LEU A 157 -27.45 1.87 42.89
CA LEU A 157 -28.81 2.02 42.34
C LEU A 157 -29.87 1.89 43.45
N ALA A 158 -29.71 0.93 44.38
CA ALA A 158 -30.59 0.80 45.54
C ALA A 158 -30.51 2.00 46.51
N LEU A 159 -29.40 2.73 46.52
CA LEU A 159 -29.21 3.98 47.26
C LEU A 159 -29.72 5.23 46.50
N GLY A 160 -30.34 5.07 45.33
CA GLY A 160 -30.94 6.17 44.56
C GLY A 160 -30.03 6.86 43.54
N ALA A 161 -28.90 6.24 43.17
CA ALA A 161 -28.01 6.80 42.16
C ALA A 161 -28.64 6.81 40.75
N GLU A 162 -28.46 7.91 40.03
CA GLU A 162 -29.02 8.11 38.70
C GLU A 162 -28.39 7.15 37.67
N PRO A 163 -29.17 6.37 36.89
CA PRO A 163 -28.65 5.41 35.92
C PRO A 163 -27.68 6.02 34.89
N GLY A 164 -27.86 7.31 34.58
CA GLY A 164 -27.01 8.07 33.66
C GLY A 164 -25.58 8.29 34.16
N GLN A 165 -25.37 8.48 35.48
CA GLN A 165 -24.03 8.60 36.05
C GLN A 165 -23.24 7.30 35.91
N LEU A 166 -23.92 6.16 35.96
CA LEU A 166 -23.31 4.85 35.89
C LEU A 166 -22.81 4.51 34.48
N VAL A 167 -23.66 4.77 33.47
CA VAL A 167 -23.27 4.66 32.06
C VAL A 167 -22.10 5.58 31.74
N ARG A 168 -22.13 6.83 32.22
CA ARG A 168 -21.05 7.80 32.00
C ARG A 168 -19.73 7.36 32.64
N MET A 169 -19.77 6.75 33.82
CA MET A 169 -18.58 6.25 34.50
C MET A 169 -17.91 5.09 33.74
N VAL A 170 -18.70 4.10 33.31
CA VAL A 170 -18.22 2.94 32.56
C VAL A 170 -17.66 3.36 31.19
N VAL A 171 -18.38 4.21 30.46
CA VAL A 171 -17.94 4.72 29.16
C VAL A 171 -16.66 5.55 29.29
N ARG A 172 -16.56 6.42 30.31
CA ARG A 172 -15.35 7.22 30.54
C ARG A 172 -14.14 6.35 30.88
N GLN A 173 -14.33 5.32 31.71
CA GLN A 173 -13.24 4.41 32.05
C GLN A 173 -12.80 3.59 30.83
N GLY A 174 -13.75 3.04 30.07
CA GLY A 174 -13.47 2.32 28.82
C GLY A 174 -12.78 3.19 27.77
N MET A 175 -13.23 4.43 27.57
CA MET A 175 -12.59 5.35 26.64
C MET A 175 -11.20 5.83 27.09
N SER A 176 -10.93 5.91 28.39
CA SER A 176 -9.59 6.28 28.88
C SER A 176 -8.55 5.20 28.53
N VAL A 177 -8.90 3.93 28.69
CA VAL A 177 -8.05 2.79 28.29
C VAL A 177 -7.91 2.75 26.77
N ALA A 178 -9.00 2.97 26.04
CA ALA A 178 -8.97 3.01 24.57
C ALA A 178 -8.08 4.14 24.04
N ALA A 179 -8.13 5.33 24.64
CA ALA A 179 -7.28 6.46 24.26
C ALA A 179 -5.79 6.15 24.43
N VAL A 180 -5.41 5.50 25.53
CA VAL A 180 -4.02 5.05 25.75
C VAL A 180 -3.61 4.00 24.72
N GLY A 181 -4.46 3.00 24.47
CA GLY A 181 -4.22 1.98 23.45
C GLY A 181 -4.06 2.55 22.04
N ILE A 182 -4.94 3.48 21.66
CA ILE A 182 -4.87 4.21 20.38
C ILE A 182 -3.56 5.02 20.30
N GLY A 183 -3.19 5.73 21.38
CA GLY A 183 -1.95 6.50 21.42
C GLY A 183 -0.71 5.63 21.22
N ILE A 184 -0.62 4.51 21.93
CA ILE A 184 0.47 3.54 21.78
C ILE A 184 0.47 2.93 20.38
N GLY A 185 -0.70 2.57 19.86
CA GLY A 185 -0.85 2.02 18.50
C GLY A 185 -0.41 3.00 17.41
N LEU A 186 -0.76 4.28 17.53
CA LEU A 186 -0.34 5.34 16.61
C LEU A 186 1.18 5.54 16.64
N LEU A 187 1.79 5.59 17.83
CA LEU A 187 3.24 5.69 17.97
C LEU A 187 3.96 4.48 17.35
N GLY A 188 3.46 3.26 17.61
CA GLY A 188 3.98 2.04 17.00
C GLY A 188 3.85 2.04 15.48
N ALA A 189 2.69 2.44 14.95
CA ALA A 189 2.44 2.53 13.51
C ALA A 189 3.39 3.54 12.84
N LEU A 190 3.60 4.72 13.45
CA LEU A 190 4.54 5.73 12.95
C LEU A 190 5.98 5.23 12.98
N ALA A 191 6.40 4.52 14.05
CA ALA A 191 7.74 3.96 14.16
C ALA A 191 8.01 2.92 13.06
N VAL A 192 7.06 2.00 12.84
CA VAL A 192 7.15 0.98 11.78
C VAL A 192 7.13 1.63 10.39
N ALA A 193 6.24 2.60 10.16
CA ALA A 193 6.18 3.34 8.90
C ALA A 193 7.50 4.04 8.58
N ARG A 194 8.14 4.64 9.60
CA ARG A 194 9.44 5.30 9.44
C ARG A 194 10.58 4.32 9.17
N LEU A 195 10.58 3.15 9.80
CA LEU A 195 11.54 2.09 9.52
C LEU A 195 11.39 1.57 8.07
N MET A 196 10.15 1.38 7.62
CA MET A 196 9.84 0.95 6.25
C MET A 196 10.20 1.99 5.19
N ALA A 197 9.98 3.28 5.47
CA ALA A 197 10.40 4.37 4.57
C ALA A 197 11.92 4.41 4.34
N GLY A 198 12.71 3.94 5.30
CA GLY A 198 14.17 3.78 5.13
C GLY A 198 14.57 2.59 4.23
N LEU A 199 13.67 1.62 4.05
CA LEU A 199 13.92 0.39 3.29
C LEU A 199 13.28 0.42 1.88
N LEU A 200 12.21 1.20 1.69
CA LEU A 200 11.47 1.30 0.43
C LEU A 200 11.54 2.73 -0.13
N SER A 201 12.19 2.89 -1.28
CA SER A 201 12.24 4.17 -1.99
C SER A 201 10.88 4.43 -2.66
N GLY A 202 10.18 5.51 -2.31
CA GLY A 202 8.95 5.92 -3.01
C GLY A 202 7.63 5.69 -2.27
N VAL A 203 7.66 5.21 -1.02
CA VAL A 203 6.47 5.25 -0.15
C VAL A 203 6.36 6.65 0.44
N GLY A 204 5.34 7.40 0.02
CA GLY A 204 5.07 8.75 0.52
C GLY A 204 4.91 8.77 2.05
N PRO A 205 5.22 9.91 2.70
CA PRO A 205 5.23 10.02 4.15
C PRO A 205 3.81 9.79 4.65
N THR A 206 3.63 8.70 5.40
CA THR A 206 2.50 8.47 6.32
C THR A 206 1.14 8.92 5.79
N ASP A 207 0.34 8.01 5.24
CA ASP A 207 -1.02 8.34 4.81
C ASP A 207 -1.91 8.76 6.00
N ILE A 208 -2.03 10.08 6.17
CA ILE A 208 -2.81 10.71 7.24
C ILE A 208 -4.27 10.30 7.14
N ALA A 209 -4.82 10.15 5.93
CA ALA A 209 -6.21 9.74 5.75
C ALA A 209 -6.42 8.34 6.31
N THR A 210 -5.50 7.40 6.04
CA THR A 210 -5.56 6.04 6.61
C THR A 210 -5.46 6.07 8.13
N LEU A 211 -4.52 6.83 8.71
CA LEU A 211 -4.39 6.94 10.18
C LEU A 211 -5.65 7.52 10.84
N VAL A 212 -6.20 8.60 10.28
CA VAL A 212 -7.41 9.23 10.79
C VAL A 212 -8.60 8.27 10.70
N THR A 213 -8.75 7.59 9.55
CA THR A 213 -9.86 6.66 9.32
C THR A 213 -9.81 5.48 10.29
N VAL A 214 -8.65 4.84 10.45
CA VAL A 214 -8.47 3.71 11.38
C VAL A 214 -8.69 4.14 12.83
N THR A 215 -8.18 5.31 13.21
CA THR A 215 -8.37 5.87 14.56
C THR A 215 -9.83 6.15 14.85
N ALA A 216 -10.56 6.77 13.92
CA ALA A 216 -11.98 7.04 14.05
C ALA A 216 -12.80 5.75 14.15
N LEU A 217 -12.45 4.74 13.35
CA LEU A 217 -13.15 3.45 13.32
C LEU A 217 -12.93 2.67 14.64
N LEU A 218 -11.71 2.66 15.17
CA LEU A 218 -11.38 2.12 16.49
C LEU A 218 -12.12 2.86 17.61
N ALA A 219 -12.15 4.19 17.58
CA ALA A 219 -12.85 4.99 18.57
C ALA A 219 -14.36 4.71 18.56
N LEU A 220 -14.98 4.67 17.38
CA LEU A 220 -16.39 4.36 17.20
C LEU A 220 -16.73 2.96 17.71
N ALA A 221 -15.93 1.97 17.32
CA ALA A 221 -16.15 0.59 17.70
C ALA A 221 -15.96 0.36 19.21
N THR A 222 -14.97 1.03 19.82
CA THR A 222 -14.77 0.98 21.28
C THR A 222 -15.93 1.67 22.02
N LEU A 223 -16.42 2.78 21.49
CA LEU A 223 -17.58 3.50 22.04
C LEU A 223 -18.84 2.62 22.00
N LEU A 224 -19.10 1.96 20.86
CA LEU A 224 -20.22 1.01 20.73
C LEU A 224 -20.07 -0.19 21.67
N ALA A 225 -18.87 -0.77 21.75
CA ALA A 225 -18.58 -1.91 22.63
C ALA A 225 -18.74 -1.58 24.11
N ASN A 226 -18.41 -0.35 24.53
CA ASN A 226 -18.59 0.11 25.90
C ASN A 226 -20.04 0.52 26.20
N TYR A 227 -20.74 1.11 25.23
CA TYR A 227 -22.09 1.65 25.40
C TYR A 227 -23.15 0.54 25.54
N VAL A 228 -23.04 -0.55 24.76
CA VAL A 228 -24.01 -1.66 24.77
C VAL A 228 -24.13 -2.35 26.14
N PRO A 229 -23.05 -2.83 26.78
CA PRO A 229 -23.13 -3.46 28.11
C PRO A 229 -23.47 -2.45 29.21
N ALA A 230 -22.99 -1.20 29.13
CA ALA A 230 -23.35 -0.15 30.08
C ALA A 230 -24.85 0.16 30.06
N ARG A 231 -25.45 0.25 28.85
CA ARG A 231 -26.89 0.44 28.67
C ARG A 231 -27.70 -0.78 29.09
N ARG A 232 -27.19 -2.00 28.86
CA ARG A 232 -27.80 -3.22 29.39
C ARG A 232 -27.83 -3.21 30.91
N ALA A 233 -26.69 -2.95 31.57
CA ALA A 233 -26.60 -2.90 33.03
C ALA A 233 -27.51 -1.83 33.66
N ALA A 234 -27.65 -0.66 33.03
CA ALA A 234 -28.54 0.41 33.48
C ALA A 234 -30.04 0.12 33.27
N ARG A 235 -30.38 -0.91 32.47
CA ARG A 235 -31.76 -1.35 32.22
C ARG A 235 -32.11 -2.64 32.96
N VAL A 236 -31.17 -3.26 33.68
CA VAL A 236 -31.50 -4.40 34.54
C VAL A 236 -32.29 -3.85 35.72
N ASP A 237 -33.53 -4.32 35.82
CA ASP A 237 -34.47 -3.93 36.87
C ASP A 237 -33.92 -4.32 38.25
N PRO A 238 -33.77 -3.38 39.22
CA PRO A 238 -33.18 -3.65 40.54
C PRO A 238 -33.86 -4.79 41.31
N LEU A 239 -35.14 -5.05 40.99
CA LEU A 239 -35.96 -6.10 41.60
C LEU A 239 -35.58 -7.54 41.18
N VAL A 240 -34.90 -7.73 40.04
CA VAL A 240 -34.43 -9.07 39.62
C VAL A 240 -33.11 -9.45 40.31
N ALA A 241 -32.27 -8.46 40.64
CA ALA A 241 -30.99 -8.69 41.31
C ALA A 241 -31.12 -9.12 42.78
N LEU A 242 -32.28 -8.90 43.41
CA LEU A 242 -32.57 -9.35 44.79
C LEU A 242 -33.27 -10.71 44.86
N ARG A 243 -33.71 -11.28 43.73
CA ARG A 243 -34.50 -12.53 43.71
C ARG A 243 -33.71 -13.76 43.25
N SER A 244 -32.44 -13.59 42.91
CA SER A 244 -31.50 -14.70 42.79
C SER A 244 -30.86 -14.95 44.16
N GLU A 245 -31.62 -15.57 45.05
CA GLU A 245 -31.05 -16.53 46.01
C GLU A 245 -30.70 -17.84 45.30
#